data_AF-C1HA77-F1
#
_entry.id   AF-C1HA77-F1
#
_cell.length_a   1.000
_cell.length_b   1.000
_cell.length_c   1.000
_cell.angle_alpha   90.00
_cell.angle_beta   90.00
_cell.angle_gamma   90.00
#
_symmetry.space_group_name_H-M   'P 1'
#
loop_
_entity.id
_entity.type
_entity.pdbx_description
1 polymer ?
#
loop_
_entity_poly.entity_id
_entity_poly.type
_entity_poly.pdbx_seq_one_letter_code
_entity_poly.pdbx_strand_id
1 'polypeptide(L)'
;MQKGHQKRFNSLSSQSQRPSDWEGLHPTIRAACTSPEQIYGKALNSLQYLRACIDEGLRSPHRCQVTYPARFSLEASSFIITLAGTTINTPPYTINHNEEYYPNPYSYLQEHWIVDPVAPDGDVCSESRVAAPRSAFTTFSIGPRGCAGKRLAYLELTHALARLLFSYDMRLSPGSKGVGAGNPNHKHEGRRRTNEYQLLDIFLVARDGPVAVFRPKRN
;
A
#
# COMPACT_ATOMS: atom_id res chain seq x y z
N MET A 1 24.70 -24.98 -17.91
CA MET A 1 24.97 -23.71 -18.60
C MET A 1 23.82 -22.69 -18.41
N GLN A 2 23.35 -22.46 -17.16
CA GLN A 2 22.19 -21.58 -16.84
C GLN A 2 22.42 -20.62 -15.63
N LYS A 3 23.67 -20.37 -15.20
CA LYS A 3 23.96 -19.51 -14.02
C LYS A 3 24.06 -17.99 -14.33
N GLY A 4 23.67 -17.55 -15.52
CA GLY A 4 23.89 -16.16 -15.97
C GLY A 4 22.79 -15.14 -15.62
N HIS A 5 21.54 -15.57 -15.38
CA HIS A 5 20.40 -14.64 -15.27
C HIS A 5 20.07 -14.21 -13.83
N GLN A 6 20.53 -14.94 -12.80
CA GLN A 6 20.22 -14.59 -11.40
C GLN A 6 21.04 -13.40 -10.88
N LYS A 7 22.16 -13.04 -11.53
CA LYS A 7 23.06 -11.99 -11.04
C LYS A 7 22.56 -10.55 -11.22
N ARG A 8 21.54 -10.30 -12.05
CA ARG A 8 21.01 -8.93 -12.23
C ARG A 8 19.99 -8.50 -11.18
N PHE A 9 19.39 -9.44 -10.43
CA PHE A 9 18.41 -9.09 -9.39
C PHE A 9 19.07 -8.72 -8.05
N ASN A 10 20.30 -9.16 -7.82
CA ASN A 10 21.02 -8.95 -6.55
C ASN A 10 21.74 -7.60 -6.44
N SER A 11 21.75 -6.75 -7.48
CA SER A 11 22.45 -5.45 -7.39
C SER A 11 21.59 -4.34 -6.78
N LEU A 12 20.31 -4.58 -6.51
CA LEU A 12 19.39 -3.61 -5.91
C LEU A 12 19.31 -3.72 -4.38
N SER A 13 20.02 -4.68 -3.76
CA SER A 13 20.02 -4.88 -2.29
C SER A 13 21.01 -3.99 -1.53
N SER A 14 21.75 -3.10 -2.20
CA SER A 14 22.52 -2.09 -1.47
C SER A 14 21.56 -1.05 -0.91
N GLN A 15 21.65 -0.80 0.40
CA GLN A 15 20.85 0.15 1.20
C GLN A 15 20.70 1.57 0.58
N SER A 16 21.46 1.90 -0.46
CA SER A 16 21.41 3.17 -1.21
C SER A 16 20.18 3.35 -2.11
N GLN A 17 19.42 2.29 -2.39
CA GLN A 17 18.17 2.38 -3.18
C GLN A 17 16.93 2.03 -2.36
N ARG A 18 16.83 2.50 -1.12
CA ARG A 18 15.55 2.59 -0.42
C ARG A 18 15.07 4.04 -0.47
N PRO A 19 14.49 4.52 -1.59
CA PRO A 19 13.85 5.82 -1.56
C PRO A 19 12.59 5.68 -0.73
N SER A 20 12.68 6.03 0.54
CA SER A 20 11.50 6.31 1.36
C SER A 20 10.58 7.36 0.72
N ASP A 21 11.11 8.09 -0.27
CA ASP A 21 10.44 9.14 -1.02
C ASP A 21 10.26 8.75 -2.49
N TRP A 22 9.07 9.03 -3.04
CA TRP A 22 8.69 8.81 -4.45
C TRP A 22 9.74 9.27 -5.48
N GLU A 23 10.62 10.22 -5.12
CA GLU A 23 11.66 10.73 -6.00
C GLU A 23 12.65 9.63 -6.46
N GLY A 24 13.04 8.71 -5.58
CA GLY A 24 13.98 7.67 -5.98
C GLY A 24 13.35 6.47 -6.70
N LEU A 25 12.02 6.47 -6.90
CA LEU A 25 11.37 5.53 -7.83
C LEU A 25 11.63 5.92 -9.29
N HIS A 26 11.85 7.21 -9.60
CA HIS A 26 12.07 7.66 -10.97
C HIS A 26 13.27 6.97 -11.63
N PRO A 27 14.48 6.91 -11.03
CA PRO A 27 15.61 6.22 -11.63
C PRO A 27 15.35 4.74 -11.87
N THR A 28 14.77 4.03 -10.90
CA THR A 28 14.52 2.59 -11.00
C THR A 28 13.55 2.25 -12.14
N ILE A 29 12.46 3.01 -12.27
CA ILE A 29 11.49 2.83 -13.36
C ILE A 29 12.10 3.21 -14.71
N ARG A 30 12.84 4.31 -14.78
CA ARG A 30 13.53 4.78 -16.00
C ARG A 30 14.69 3.88 -16.41
N ALA A 31 15.26 3.10 -15.50
CA ALA A 31 16.26 2.08 -15.80
C ALA A 31 15.61 0.76 -16.28
N ALA A 32 14.41 0.44 -15.81
CA ALA A 32 13.70 -0.78 -16.20
C ALA A 32 13.03 -0.68 -17.58
N CYS A 33 12.65 0.52 -18.02
CA CYS A 33 11.95 0.77 -19.28
C CYS A 33 12.64 1.88 -20.08
N THR A 34 12.74 1.76 -21.40
CA THR A 34 13.35 2.79 -22.26
C THR A 34 12.31 3.73 -22.86
N SER A 35 11.07 3.26 -23.03
CA SER A 35 9.95 4.04 -23.54
C SER A 35 8.68 3.79 -22.72
N PRO A 36 7.72 4.73 -22.69
CA PRO A 36 6.47 4.54 -21.94
C PRO A 36 5.60 3.42 -22.55
N GLU A 37 5.77 3.11 -23.83
CA GLU A 37 5.11 2.00 -24.52
C GLU A 37 5.63 0.64 -24.04
N GLN A 38 6.83 0.56 -23.46
CA GLN A 38 7.41 -0.68 -22.91
C GLN A 38 6.90 -1.03 -21.51
N ILE A 39 6.11 -0.15 -20.88
CA ILE A 39 5.63 -0.31 -19.51
C ILE A 39 4.44 -1.29 -19.50
N TYR A 40 4.67 -2.56 -19.81
CA TYR A 40 3.65 -3.61 -19.78
C TYR A 40 4.24 -5.00 -19.46
N GLY A 41 3.38 -5.96 -19.13
CA GLY A 41 3.75 -7.36 -18.96
C GLY A 41 4.89 -7.58 -17.97
N LYS A 42 5.99 -8.19 -18.44
CA LYS A 42 7.15 -8.53 -17.60
C LYS A 42 7.82 -7.31 -16.96
N ALA A 43 7.84 -6.17 -17.65
CA ALA A 43 8.45 -4.95 -17.12
C ALA A 43 7.69 -4.49 -15.86
N LEU A 44 6.35 -4.48 -15.90
CA LEU A 44 5.52 -4.15 -14.73
C LEU A 44 5.77 -5.11 -13.57
N ASN A 45 5.88 -6.41 -13.84
CA ASN A 45 6.12 -7.41 -12.80
C ASN A 45 7.49 -7.26 -12.12
N SER A 46 8.48 -6.65 -12.79
CA SER A 46 9.79 -6.39 -12.19
C SER A 46 9.82 -5.21 -11.22
N LEU A 47 8.80 -4.34 -11.22
CA LEU A 47 8.74 -3.14 -10.39
C LEU A 47 8.26 -3.47 -8.95
N GLN A 48 8.97 -4.35 -8.25
CA GLN A 48 8.60 -4.82 -6.92
C GLN A 48 8.49 -3.69 -5.89
N TYR A 49 9.39 -2.70 -5.95
CA TYR A 49 9.32 -1.55 -5.05
C TYR A 49 8.08 -0.69 -5.30
N LEU A 50 7.73 -0.44 -6.57
CA LEU A 50 6.49 0.26 -6.91
C LEU A 50 5.27 -0.51 -6.40
N ARG A 51 5.30 -1.84 -6.53
CA ARG A 51 4.25 -2.70 -6.00
C ARG A 51 4.13 -2.59 -4.48
N ALA A 52 5.25 -2.58 -3.76
CA ALA A 52 5.29 -2.37 -2.32
C ALA A 52 4.71 -1.00 -1.93
N CYS A 53 5.03 0.07 -2.66
CA CYS A 53 4.41 1.38 -2.43
C CYS A 53 2.89 1.37 -2.70
N ILE A 54 2.42 0.62 -3.70
CA ILE A 54 0.98 0.48 -3.95
C ILE A 54 0.31 -0.27 -2.81
N ASP A 55 0.87 -1.39 -2.37
CA ASP A 55 0.33 -2.20 -1.27
C ASP A 55 0.28 -1.37 0.02
N GLU A 56 1.34 -0.62 0.32
CA GLU A 56 1.39 0.26 1.49
C GLU A 56 0.41 1.45 1.40
N GLY A 57 0.35 2.10 0.23
CA GLY A 57 -0.61 3.16 -0.04
C GLY A 57 -2.07 2.68 -0.03
N LEU A 58 -2.30 1.40 -0.24
CA LEU A 58 -3.61 0.78 -0.09
C LEU A 58 -3.91 0.38 1.37
N ARG A 59 -2.90 0.01 2.15
CA ARG A 59 -3.02 -0.36 3.57
C ARG A 59 -3.39 0.82 4.47
N SER A 60 -2.62 1.91 4.35
CA SER A 60 -2.59 3.03 5.31
C SER A 60 -3.91 3.83 5.39
N PRO A 61 -4.54 4.25 4.29
CA PRO A 61 -5.78 5.00 4.36
C PRO A 61 -7.01 4.14 4.71
N HIS A 62 -7.90 4.70 5.53
CA HIS A 62 -9.26 4.20 5.72
C HIS A 62 -10.01 4.18 4.37
N ARG A 63 -10.28 3.00 3.82
CA ARG A 63 -11.12 2.88 2.62
C ARG A 63 -12.20 1.83 2.82
N CYS A 64 -13.39 2.17 2.31
CA CYS A 64 -14.57 1.33 2.13
C CYS A 64 -14.87 0.41 3.32
N GLN A 65 -15.70 0.92 4.24
CA GLN A 65 -16.31 0.07 5.26
C GLN A 65 -17.27 -0.89 4.57
N VAL A 66 -16.95 -2.18 4.62
CA VAL A 66 -17.76 -3.21 4.01
C VAL A 66 -18.80 -3.64 5.02
N THR A 67 -20.02 -3.13 4.84
CA THR A 67 -21.16 -3.38 5.72
C THR A 67 -22.17 -4.27 5.00
N TYR A 68 -22.45 -5.46 5.55
CA TYR A 68 -23.42 -6.39 4.99
C TYR A 68 -24.30 -7.00 6.08
N PRO A 69 -25.59 -7.30 5.78
CA PRO A 69 -26.41 -8.08 6.68
C PRO A 69 -25.83 -9.50 6.79
N ALA A 70 -25.54 -9.93 8.01
CA ALA A 70 -25.20 -11.31 8.29
C ALA A 70 -26.37 -12.23 7.92
N ARG A 71 -25.99 -13.41 7.44
CA ARG A 71 -26.89 -14.50 7.09
C ARG A 71 -26.51 -15.80 7.81
N PHE A 72 -25.72 -15.70 8.87
CA PHE A 72 -25.19 -16.83 9.60
C PHE A 72 -25.53 -16.71 11.09
N SER A 73 -25.49 -17.85 11.76
CA SER A 73 -25.49 -17.95 13.22
C SER A 73 -24.07 -18.26 13.68
N LEU A 74 -23.64 -17.65 14.78
CA LEU A 74 -22.42 -18.03 15.48
C LEU A 74 -22.79 -19.02 16.59
N GLU A 75 -22.21 -20.21 16.54
CA GLU A 75 -22.22 -21.13 17.67
C GLU A 75 -21.04 -20.78 18.59
N ALA A 76 -21.36 -20.24 19.77
CA ALA A 76 -20.44 -20.25 20.90
C ALA A 76 -20.67 -21.53 21.72
N SER A 77 -19.68 -21.92 22.53
CA SER A 77 -19.70 -23.17 23.32
C SER A 77 -20.93 -23.36 24.22
N SER A 78 -21.70 -22.31 24.52
CA SER A 78 -22.91 -22.36 25.34
C SER A 78 -24.15 -21.67 24.76
N PHE A 79 -24.08 -21.07 23.57
CA PHE A 79 -25.26 -20.43 22.95
C PHE A 79 -25.07 -20.20 21.44
N ILE A 80 -26.19 -20.20 20.71
CA ILE A 80 -26.27 -19.82 19.30
C ILE A 80 -26.68 -18.34 19.21
N ILE A 81 -25.83 -17.48 18.66
CA ILE A 81 -26.21 -16.12 18.26
C ILE A 81 -26.63 -16.16 16.79
N THR A 82 -27.93 -16.04 16.51
CA THR A 82 -28.40 -15.80 15.13
C THR A 82 -28.21 -14.34 14.77
N LEU A 83 -27.31 -14.07 13.82
CA LEU A 83 -27.07 -12.72 13.29
C LEU A 83 -27.84 -12.48 11.99
N ALA A 84 -28.81 -13.34 11.66
CA ALA A 84 -29.62 -13.18 10.45
C ALA A 84 -30.32 -11.81 10.46
N GLY A 85 -30.05 -11.01 9.43
CA GLY A 85 -30.57 -9.64 9.32
C GLY A 85 -29.81 -8.58 10.13
N THR A 86 -28.86 -8.97 10.98
CA THR A 86 -27.99 -8.03 11.69
C THR A 86 -26.93 -7.51 10.74
N THR A 87 -26.84 -6.18 10.62
CA THR A 87 -25.81 -5.54 9.82
C THR A 87 -24.44 -5.64 10.51
N ILE A 88 -23.48 -6.32 9.87
CA ILE A 88 -22.10 -6.45 10.35
C ILE A 88 -21.19 -5.59 9.48
N ASN A 89 -20.28 -4.87 10.14
CA ASN A 89 -19.22 -4.10 9.51
C ASN A 89 -17.86 -4.64 9.95
N THR A 90 -16.97 -4.87 8.99
CA THR A 90 -15.58 -5.30 9.24
C THR A 90 -14.63 -4.27 8.63
N PRO A 91 -14.24 -3.23 9.39
CA PRO A 91 -13.40 -2.17 8.84
C PRO A 91 -11.96 -2.67 8.61
N PRO A 92 -11.43 -2.63 7.37
CA PRO A 92 -10.04 -3.03 7.12
C PRO A 92 -9.02 -2.19 7.92
N TYR A 93 -9.39 -0.97 8.32
CA TYR A 93 -8.51 -0.09 9.08
C TYR A 93 -7.98 -0.72 10.38
N THR A 94 -8.82 -1.46 11.11
CA THR A 94 -8.42 -2.03 12.41
C THR A 94 -7.34 -3.08 12.26
N ILE A 95 -7.52 -4.02 11.32
CA ILE A 95 -6.52 -5.06 11.05
C ILE A 95 -5.27 -4.48 10.38
N ASN A 96 -5.44 -3.51 9.47
CA ASN A 96 -4.33 -2.84 8.78
C ASN A 96 -3.48 -1.95 9.71
N HIS A 97 -3.96 -1.63 10.92
CA HIS A 97 -3.23 -0.87 11.94
C HIS A 97 -2.93 -1.67 13.21
N ASN A 98 -3.10 -2.99 13.18
CA ASN A 98 -2.68 -3.85 14.28
C ASN A 98 -1.16 -4.03 14.23
N GLU A 99 -0.47 -3.63 15.31
CA GLU A 99 0.99 -3.68 15.46
C GLU A 99 1.56 -5.10 15.39
N GLU A 100 0.75 -6.13 15.67
CA GLU A 100 1.15 -7.53 15.53
C GLU A 100 1.48 -7.87 14.07
N TYR A 101 0.68 -7.34 13.14
CA TYR A 101 0.86 -7.56 11.70
C TYR A 101 1.71 -6.48 11.05
N TYR A 102 1.60 -5.23 11.50
CA TYR A 102 2.24 -4.07 10.88
C TYR A 102 3.03 -3.27 11.93
N PRO A 103 4.32 -3.55 12.13
CA PRO A 103 5.17 -2.77 13.02
C PRO A 103 5.21 -1.30 12.60
N ASN A 104 5.00 -0.37 13.54
CA ASN A 104 4.83 1.06 13.28
C ASN A 104 3.68 1.34 12.27
N PRO A 105 2.44 0.93 12.56
CA PRO A 105 1.35 0.88 11.58
C PRO A 105 0.93 2.25 11.05
N TYR A 106 1.18 3.32 11.81
CA TYR A 106 0.86 4.70 11.44
C TYR A 106 1.97 5.38 10.62
N SER A 107 3.10 4.71 10.42
CA SER A 107 4.16 5.15 9.52
C SER A 107 3.92 4.51 8.14
N TYR A 108 4.21 5.26 7.09
CA TYR A 108 4.21 4.74 5.73
C TYR A 108 5.53 4.00 5.48
N LEU A 109 5.48 2.67 5.43
CA LEU A 109 6.66 1.81 5.33
C LEU A 109 6.47 0.74 4.25
N GLN A 110 6.97 1.00 3.03
CA GLN A 110 6.90 0.01 1.95
C GLN A 110 7.69 -1.28 2.26
N GLU A 111 8.62 -1.21 3.22
CA GLU A 111 9.42 -2.33 3.70
C GLU A 111 8.55 -3.47 4.27
N HIS A 112 7.31 -3.20 4.70
CA HIS A 112 6.33 -4.24 5.08
C HIS A 112 6.07 -5.28 3.98
N TRP A 113 6.38 -4.95 2.72
CA TRP A 113 6.03 -5.77 1.55
C TRP A 113 7.24 -6.38 0.84
N ILE A 114 8.46 -6.02 1.23
CA ILE A 114 9.70 -6.37 0.52
C ILE A 114 10.48 -7.41 1.33
N VAL A 115 10.72 -8.57 0.73
CA VAL A 115 11.60 -9.59 1.30
C VAL A 115 13.04 -9.27 0.91
N ASP A 116 13.90 -9.06 1.88
CA ASP A 116 15.34 -8.91 1.69
C ASP A 116 16.05 -10.22 2.09
N PRO A 117 16.66 -10.97 1.14
CA PRO A 117 17.28 -12.28 1.43
C PRO A 117 18.45 -12.24 2.40
N VAL A 118 19.03 -11.06 2.64
CA VAL A 118 20.15 -10.88 3.59
C VAL A 118 19.72 -10.21 4.90
N ALA A 119 18.43 -9.90 5.07
CA ALA A 119 17.92 -9.35 6.32
C ALA A 119 18.01 -10.40 7.43
N PRO A 120 18.46 -10.03 8.64
CA PRO A 120 18.49 -10.94 9.77
C PRO A 120 17.07 -11.32 10.22
N ASP A 121 16.95 -12.47 10.89
CA ASP A 121 15.68 -12.89 11.47
C ASP A 121 15.13 -11.83 12.43
N GLY A 122 13.85 -11.47 12.23
CA GLY A 122 13.16 -10.44 13.02
C GLY A 122 13.18 -9.03 12.42
N ASP A 123 14.02 -8.77 11.41
CA ASP A 123 13.98 -7.54 10.63
C ASP A 123 12.64 -7.40 9.88
N VAL A 124 12.15 -6.18 9.66
CA VAL A 124 10.87 -5.93 8.99
C VAL A 124 10.83 -6.52 7.57
N CYS A 125 11.99 -6.63 6.90
CA CYS A 125 12.15 -7.22 5.58
C CYS A 125 12.44 -8.73 5.60
N SER A 126 12.51 -9.38 6.77
CA SER A 126 12.68 -10.83 6.84
C SER A 126 11.45 -11.54 6.29
N GLU A 127 11.62 -12.73 5.71
CA GLU A 127 10.51 -13.45 5.07
C GLU A 127 9.34 -13.72 6.04
N SER A 128 9.65 -14.09 7.29
CA SER A 128 8.67 -14.29 8.35
C SER A 128 7.92 -13.02 8.73
N ARG A 129 8.60 -11.86 8.75
CA ARG A 129 8.00 -10.57 9.13
C ARG A 129 7.20 -9.94 8.00
N VAL A 130 7.54 -10.20 6.74
CA VAL A 130 6.75 -9.79 5.56
C VAL A 130 5.50 -10.67 5.36
N ALA A 131 5.53 -11.93 5.81
CA ALA A 131 4.38 -12.82 5.71
C ALA A 131 3.18 -12.36 6.55
N ALA A 132 3.42 -11.74 7.71
CA ALA A 132 2.38 -11.25 8.62
C ALA A 132 1.54 -10.08 8.03
N PRO A 133 2.13 -9.00 7.49
CA PRO A 133 1.42 -7.98 6.72
C PRO A 133 0.57 -8.59 5.59
N ARG A 134 1.12 -9.53 4.82
CA ARG A 134 0.44 -10.14 3.67
C ARG A 134 -0.78 -10.97 4.07
N SER A 135 -0.74 -11.67 5.21
CA SER A 135 -1.89 -12.45 5.69
C SER A 135 -3.01 -11.56 6.23
N ALA A 136 -2.67 -10.39 6.76
CA ALA A 136 -3.60 -9.42 7.33
C ALA A 136 -4.14 -8.40 6.30
N PHE A 137 -3.64 -8.40 5.06
CA PHE A 137 -4.00 -7.40 4.06
C PHE A 137 -5.38 -7.63 3.44
N THR A 138 -6.38 -6.94 4.00
CA THR A 138 -7.80 -7.10 3.65
C THR A 138 -8.39 -5.91 2.88
N THR A 139 -7.56 -5.05 2.28
CA THR A 139 -8.02 -3.84 1.56
C THR A 139 -9.00 -4.12 0.42
N PHE A 140 -8.91 -5.29 -0.21
CA PHE A 140 -9.84 -5.73 -1.25
C PHE A 140 -10.93 -6.67 -0.70
N SER A 141 -11.15 -6.69 0.61
CA SER A 141 -11.93 -7.70 1.33
C SER A 141 -11.38 -9.13 1.10
N ILE A 142 -11.98 -10.11 1.78
CA ILE A 142 -11.64 -11.53 1.67
C ILE A 142 -12.91 -12.39 1.62
N GLY A 143 -12.77 -13.63 1.16
CA GLY A 143 -13.88 -14.58 1.06
C GLY A 143 -14.84 -14.29 -0.11
N PRO A 144 -16.11 -14.75 -0.03
CA PRO A 144 -17.06 -14.69 -1.16
C PRO A 144 -17.49 -13.27 -1.55
N ARG A 145 -17.15 -12.28 -0.73
CA ARG A 145 -17.40 -10.85 -0.97
C ARG A 145 -16.11 -10.07 -1.27
N GLY A 146 -15.00 -10.77 -1.53
CA GLY A 146 -13.77 -10.17 -2.02
C GLY A 146 -14.00 -9.39 -3.32
N CYS A 147 -13.27 -8.29 -3.49
CA CYS A 147 -13.36 -7.44 -4.67
C CYS A 147 -12.97 -8.22 -5.93
N ALA A 148 -13.94 -8.46 -6.81
CA ALA A 148 -13.73 -9.12 -8.09
C ALA A 148 -12.72 -8.36 -8.99
N GLY A 149 -12.65 -7.03 -8.81
CA GLY A 149 -11.74 -6.15 -9.54
C GLY A 149 -10.29 -6.12 -9.02
N LYS A 150 -9.93 -6.86 -7.94
CA LYS A 150 -8.60 -6.78 -7.31
C LYS A 150 -7.45 -6.89 -8.33
N ARG A 151 -7.50 -7.86 -9.24
CA ARG A 151 -6.44 -8.08 -10.24
C ARG A 151 -6.34 -6.94 -11.24
N LEU A 152 -7.49 -6.44 -11.71
CA LEU A 152 -7.55 -5.31 -12.64
C LEU A 152 -7.05 -4.03 -11.98
N ALA A 153 -7.47 -3.76 -10.74
CA ALA A 153 -7.02 -2.61 -9.97
C ALA A 153 -5.49 -2.58 -9.83
N TYR A 154 -4.87 -3.72 -9.55
CA TYR A 154 -3.41 -3.78 -9.51
C TYR A 154 -2.75 -3.55 -10.87
N LEU A 155 -3.31 -4.10 -11.95
CA LEU A 155 -2.78 -3.87 -13.29
C LEU A 155 -2.83 -2.37 -13.63
N GLU A 156 -3.99 -1.75 -13.42
CA GLU A 156 -4.22 -0.34 -13.72
C GLU A 156 -3.37 0.58 -12.84
N LEU A 157 -3.36 0.38 -11.51
CA LEU A 157 -2.57 1.19 -10.59
C LEU A 157 -1.08 1.09 -10.90
N THR A 158 -0.57 -0.13 -11.10
CA THR A 158 0.86 -0.32 -11.39
C THR A 158 1.22 0.29 -12.74
N HIS A 159 0.39 0.09 -13.77
CA HIS A 159 0.63 0.65 -15.09
C HIS A 159 0.56 2.18 -15.09
N ALA A 160 -0.49 2.76 -14.50
CA ALA A 160 -0.69 4.20 -14.44
C ALA A 160 0.45 4.88 -13.66
N LEU A 161 0.80 4.39 -12.47
CA LEU A 161 1.88 4.97 -11.67
C LEU A 161 3.24 4.79 -12.34
N ALA A 162 3.51 3.63 -12.95
CA ALA A 162 4.76 3.42 -13.67
C ALA A 162 4.90 4.40 -14.84
N ARG A 163 3.84 4.61 -15.64
CA ARG A 163 3.86 5.60 -16.72
C ARG A 163 4.01 7.03 -16.20
N LEU A 164 3.30 7.37 -15.13
CA LEU A 164 3.36 8.69 -14.49
C LEU A 164 4.79 9.01 -14.02
N LEU A 165 5.42 8.09 -13.29
CA LEU A 165 6.78 8.23 -12.78
C LEU A 165 7.84 8.13 -13.89
N PHE A 166 7.56 7.43 -14.98
CA PHE A 166 8.44 7.41 -16.14
C PHE A 166 8.44 8.77 -16.85
N SER A 167 7.25 9.32 -17.13
CA SER A 167 7.05 10.49 -17.99
C SER A 167 7.18 11.83 -17.27
N TYR A 168 7.00 11.87 -15.95
CA TYR A 168 7.02 13.11 -15.16
C TYR A 168 7.98 12.99 -13.99
N ASP A 169 8.53 14.12 -13.56
CA ASP A 169 9.12 14.31 -12.23
C ASP A 169 8.01 14.83 -11.30
N MET A 170 7.72 14.07 -10.23
CA MET A 170 6.69 14.39 -9.25
C MET A 170 7.30 15.04 -8.02
N ARG A 171 6.71 16.13 -7.55
CA ARG A 171 7.12 16.79 -6.30
C ARG A 171 5.91 17.28 -5.53
N LEU A 172 6.07 17.42 -4.22
CA LEU A 172 5.06 18.09 -3.39
C LEU A 172 5.01 19.59 -3.76
N SER A 173 3.81 20.15 -3.94
CA SER A 173 3.67 21.60 -4.18
C SER A 173 4.24 22.39 -2.99
N PRO A 174 4.92 23.52 -3.23
CA PRO A 174 5.21 24.48 -2.17
C PRO A 174 3.92 24.82 -1.42
N GLY A 175 3.91 24.67 -0.10
CA GLY A 175 2.73 24.89 0.75
C GLY A 175 1.85 23.66 1.02
N SER A 176 2.04 22.54 0.31
CA SER A 176 1.26 21.31 0.55
C SER A 176 1.78 20.46 1.72
N LYS A 177 2.91 20.85 2.35
CA LYS A 177 3.50 20.07 3.44
C LYS A 177 2.59 20.09 4.67
N GLY A 178 2.16 18.91 5.11
CA GLY A 178 1.23 18.74 6.23
C GLY A 178 -0.25 18.93 5.89
N VAL A 179 -0.59 19.29 4.64
CA VAL A 179 -1.98 19.36 4.21
C VAL A 179 -2.57 17.95 4.16
N GLY A 180 -3.70 17.76 4.84
CA GLY A 180 -4.36 16.45 5.01
C GLY A 180 -3.77 15.59 6.13
N ALA A 181 -2.70 16.03 6.81
CA ALA A 181 -2.21 15.34 8.00
C ALA A 181 -3.13 15.57 9.21
N GLY A 182 -2.99 14.74 10.24
CA GLY A 182 -3.68 14.97 11.51
C GLY A 182 -3.27 16.27 12.18
N ASN A 183 -4.18 16.84 12.95
CA ASN A 183 -3.97 18.06 13.73
C ASN A 183 -3.83 17.68 15.21
N PRO A 184 -2.69 17.92 15.87
CA PRO A 184 -2.46 17.56 17.28
C PRO A 184 -3.55 18.05 18.24
N ASN A 185 -4.20 19.16 17.91
CA ASN A 185 -5.25 19.79 18.71
C ASN A 185 -6.67 19.37 18.28
N HIS A 186 -6.81 18.38 17.40
CA HIS A 186 -8.11 17.93 16.92
C HIS A 186 -8.94 17.28 18.05
N LYS A 187 -10.25 17.53 18.07
CA LYS A 187 -11.17 17.01 19.10
C LYS A 187 -11.13 15.49 19.23
N HIS A 188 -11.09 14.78 18.10
CA HIS A 188 -10.98 13.32 18.04
C HIS A 188 -9.52 12.87 18.05
N GLU A 189 -9.17 12.00 18.98
CA GLU A 189 -7.80 11.49 19.20
C GLU A 189 -7.20 10.83 17.94
N GLY A 190 -7.97 9.99 17.24
CA GLY A 190 -7.50 9.34 16.01
C GLY A 190 -7.11 10.29 14.87
N ARG A 191 -7.51 11.57 14.95
CA ARG A 191 -7.18 12.62 13.97
C ARG A 191 -6.02 13.51 14.39
N ARG A 192 -5.35 13.19 15.49
CA ARG A 192 -4.21 13.98 16.02
C ARG A 192 -2.86 13.59 15.41
N ARG A 193 -2.79 12.47 14.68
CA ARG A 193 -1.55 11.93 14.13
C ARG A 193 -1.07 12.73 12.92
N THR A 194 -0.04 13.55 13.11
CA THR A 194 0.55 14.42 12.06
C THR A 194 1.33 13.65 10.98
N ASN A 195 1.66 12.39 11.23
CA ASN A 195 2.32 11.49 10.29
C ASN A 195 1.32 10.62 9.49
N GLU A 196 0.03 10.66 9.84
CA GLU A 196 -1.01 9.90 9.16
C GLU A 196 -1.82 10.83 8.26
N TYR A 197 -2.00 10.39 7.01
CA TYR A 197 -2.86 11.08 6.06
C TYR A 197 -4.33 10.81 6.40
N GLN A 198 -5.04 11.85 6.83
CA GLN A 198 -6.39 11.77 7.36
C GLN A 198 -7.42 11.82 6.24
N LEU A 199 -8.26 10.80 6.21
CA LEU A 199 -9.38 10.72 5.29
C LEU A 199 -10.69 11.12 5.97
N LEU A 200 -11.55 11.79 5.22
CA LEU A 200 -12.94 12.02 5.59
C LEU A 200 -13.77 10.86 5.04
N ASP A 201 -14.53 10.24 5.93
CA ASP A 201 -15.33 9.06 5.62
C ASP A 201 -16.52 9.43 4.74
N ILE A 202 -16.29 9.29 3.44
CA ILE A 202 -17.31 9.10 2.43
C ILE A 202 -16.92 7.82 1.67
N PHE A 203 -17.89 7.10 1.10
CA PHE A 203 -17.68 5.80 0.44
C PHE A 203 -16.46 5.72 -0.50
N LEU A 204 -16.09 6.83 -1.15
CA LEU A 204 -14.98 6.93 -2.10
C LEU A 204 -13.75 7.70 -1.58
N VAL A 205 -13.76 8.14 -0.33
CA VAL A 205 -12.76 8.99 0.33
C VAL A 205 -12.83 10.47 -0.07
N ALA A 206 -13.07 11.36 0.90
CA ALA A 206 -12.83 12.80 0.77
C ALA A 206 -11.53 13.15 1.50
N ARG A 207 -10.81 14.14 0.97
CA ARG A 207 -9.51 14.54 1.50
C ARG A 207 -9.14 15.94 1.04
N ASP A 208 -8.37 16.63 1.88
CA ASP A 208 -7.77 17.91 1.55
C ASP A 208 -6.27 17.71 1.27
N GLY A 209 -5.85 18.03 0.04
CA GLY A 209 -4.46 17.91 -0.40
C GLY A 209 -3.84 16.53 -0.06
N PRO A 210 -2.52 16.41 0.08
CA PRO A 210 -1.54 17.35 -0.44
C PRO A 210 -1.63 17.45 -1.98
N VAL A 211 -1.32 18.62 -2.53
CA VAL A 211 -1.24 18.82 -3.99
C VAL A 211 0.17 18.48 -4.48
N ALA A 212 0.25 17.63 -5.49
CA ALA A 212 1.49 17.31 -6.19
C ALA A 212 1.64 18.15 -7.46
N VAL A 213 2.87 18.56 -7.77
CA VAL A 213 3.25 19.23 -9.01
C VAL A 213 3.97 18.23 -9.90
N PHE A 214 3.56 18.18 -11.16
CA PHE A 214 4.12 17.33 -12.19
C PHE A 214 4.89 18.19 -13.19
N ARG A 215 6.14 17.82 -13.46
CA ARG A 215 6.90 18.39 -14.58
C ARG A 215 7.22 17.30 -15.58
N PRO A 216 7.02 17.50 -16.89
CA PRO A 216 7.47 16.54 -17.88
C PRO A 216 8.95 16.23 -17.69
N LYS A 217 9.32 14.96 -17.80
CA LYS A 217 10.72 14.51 -17.76
C LYS A 217 11.52 15.34 -18.76
N ARG A 218 12.59 15.99 -18.29
CA ARG A 218 13.55 16.63 -19.20
C ARG A 218 14.28 15.53 -19.98
N ASN A 219 14.27 15.64 -21.31
CA ASN A 219 15.04 14.79 -22.22
C ASN A 219 16.54 14.92 -21.94
#